data_AF-A0A1H8RAZ1-F1
#
_entry.id   AF-A0A1H8RAZ1-F1
#
_cell.length_a   1.000
_cell.length_b   1.000
_cell.length_c   1.000
_cell.angle_alpha   90.00
_cell.angle_beta   90.00
_cell.angle_gamma   90.00
#
_symmetry.space_group_name_H-M   'P 1'
#
loop_
_entity.id
_entity.type
_entity.pdbx_description
1 polymer ?
#
loop_
_entity_poly.entity_id
_entity_poly.type
_entity_poly.pdbx_seq_one_letter_code
_entity_poly.pdbx_strand_id
1 'polypeptide(L)'
;MTGAGSDFSHADDILDRMGATTGGLRAVMAELESTVEQDLAAWPAEAQARYRAAKQEWTEALARMPQCLDRARDAFEEIAGSSGPGGGPGPDPGRTGPESGRPDGGPGSG
;
A
#
# COMPACT_ATOMS: atom_id res chain seq x y z
N MET A 1 9.36 -23.33 0.59
CA MET A 1 9.50 -21.90 0.29
C MET A 1 8.24 -21.22 0.80
N THR A 2 8.20 -20.89 2.09
CA THR A 2 6.99 -20.49 2.84
C THR A 2 7.20 -19.21 3.69
N GLY A 3 8.36 -18.56 3.58
CA GLY A 3 8.69 -17.36 4.39
C GLY A 3 7.82 -16.15 4.05
N ALA A 4 7.68 -15.83 2.76
CA ALA A 4 6.99 -14.62 2.32
C ALA A 4 5.52 -14.52 2.80
N GLY A 5 4.76 -15.62 2.77
CA GLY A 5 3.37 -15.62 3.25
C GLY A 5 3.24 -15.35 4.75
N SER A 6 4.21 -15.78 5.57
CA SER A 6 4.26 -15.49 7.00
C SER A 6 4.68 -14.04 7.27
N ASP A 7 5.58 -13.49 6.46
CA ASP A 7 6.05 -12.11 6.58
C ASP A 7 4.95 -11.10 6.24
N PHE A 8 4.13 -11.36 5.21
CA PHE A 8 2.99 -10.49 4.86
C PHE A 8 1.86 -10.55 5.89
N SER A 9 1.55 -11.74 6.41
CA SER A 9 0.56 -11.87 7.49
C SER A 9 1.00 -11.11 8.75
N HIS A 10 2.31 -11.10 9.04
CA HIS A 10 2.86 -10.30 10.14
C HIS A 10 2.80 -8.80 9.87
N ALA A 11 3.01 -8.37 8.61
CA ALA A 11 2.88 -6.97 8.22
C ALA A 11 1.44 -6.47 8.38
N ASP A 12 0.44 -7.26 8.01
CA ASP A 12 -0.98 -6.94 8.21
C ASP A 12 -1.33 -6.78 9.70
N ASP A 13 -0.88 -7.69 10.55
CA ASP A 13 -1.08 -7.60 12.01
C ASP A 13 -0.49 -6.29 12.57
N ILE A 14 0.68 -5.87 12.08
CA ILE A 14 1.31 -4.61 12.47
C ILE A 14 0.47 -3.42 12.00
N LEU A 15 -0.01 -3.43 10.75
CA LEU A 15 -0.84 -2.36 10.20
C LEU A 15 -2.16 -2.22 10.96
N ASP A 16 -2.80 -3.32 11.34
CA ASP A 16 -4.02 -3.32 12.15
C ASP A 16 -3.76 -2.75 13.55
N ARG A 17 -2.64 -3.15 14.18
CA ARG A 17 -2.24 -2.58 15.47
C ARG A 17 -1.97 -1.08 15.37
N MET A 18 -1.34 -0.62 14.30
CA MET A 18 -1.12 0.80 14.04
C MET A 18 -2.45 1.53 13.86
N GLY A 19 -3.39 0.96 13.10
CA GLY A 19 -4.73 1.51 12.93
C GLY A 19 -5.50 1.64 14.24
N ALA A 20 -5.47 0.60 15.09
CA ALA A 20 -6.06 0.64 16.42
C ALA A 20 -5.41 1.72 17.31
N THR A 21 -4.07 1.86 17.24
CA THR A 21 -3.32 2.89 17.97
C THR A 21 -3.72 4.29 17.49
N THR A 22 -3.83 4.52 16.18
CA THR A 22 -4.31 5.79 15.60
C THR A 22 -5.74 6.11 16.06
N GLY A 23 -6.61 5.10 16.15
CA GLY A 23 -7.95 5.25 16.72
C GLY A 23 -7.92 5.67 18.20
N GLY A 24 -7.08 5.02 19.00
CA GLY A 24 -6.87 5.37 20.40
C GLY A 24 -6.33 6.79 20.59
N LEU A 25 -5.37 7.22 19.78
CA LEU A 25 -4.84 8.59 19.80
C LEU A 25 -5.94 9.62 19.49
N ARG A 26 -6.81 9.34 18.51
CA ARG A 26 -7.96 10.21 18.21
C ARG A 26 -8.91 10.35 19.41
N ALA A 27 -9.17 9.26 20.13
CA ALA A 27 -10.02 9.28 21.32
C ALA A 27 -9.38 10.11 22.46
N VAL A 28 -8.09 9.89 22.75
CA VAL A 28 -7.35 10.67 23.76
C VAL A 28 -7.37 12.16 23.43
N MET A 29 -7.22 12.51 22.16
CA MET A 29 -7.24 13.90 21.75
C MET A 29 -8.62 14.53 21.83
N ALA A 30 -9.69 13.80 21.50
CA ALA A 30 -11.05 14.27 21.72
C ALA A 30 -11.33 14.55 23.21
N GLU A 31 -10.85 13.68 24.11
CA GLU A 31 -10.96 13.87 25.56
C GLU A 31 -10.16 15.09 26.05
N LEU A 32 -8.93 15.25 25.53
CA LEU A 32 -8.09 16.41 25.83
C LEU A 32 -8.76 17.71 25.35
N GLU A 33 -9.35 17.73 24.16
CA GLU A 33 -10.11 18.86 23.64
C GLU A 33 -11.32 19.18 24.53
N SER A 34 -12.10 18.17 24.91
CA SER A 34 -13.24 18.34 25.82
C SER A 34 -12.85 18.97 27.16
N THR A 35 -11.68 18.61 27.70
CA THR A 35 -11.18 19.14 28.96
C THR A 35 -10.57 20.53 28.80
N VAL A 36 -9.69 20.71 27.81
CA VAL A 36 -8.93 21.95 27.62
C VAL A 36 -9.81 23.08 27.09
N GLU A 37 -10.77 22.80 26.21
CA GLU A 37 -11.65 23.84 25.65
C GLU A 37 -12.53 24.52 26.70
N GLN A 38 -12.84 23.83 27.81
CA GLN A 38 -13.58 24.42 28.93
C GLN A 38 -12.79 25.57 29.60
N ASP A 39 -11.48 25.41 29.74
CA ASP A 39 -10.61 26.37 30.41
C ASP A 39 -9.85 27.30 29.44
N LEU A 40 -9.89 27.02 28.14
CA LEU A 40 -9.11 27.72 27.12
C LEU A 40 -9.37 29.23 27.12
N ALA A 41 -10.60 29.65 27.39
CA ALA A 41 -10.98 31.06 27.44
C ALA A 41 -10.27 31.83 28.57
N ALA A 42 -9.89 31.14 29.67
CA ALA A 42 -9.17 31.72 30.79
C ALA A 42 -7.65 31.81 30.55
N TRP A 43 -7.14 31.17 29.50
CA TRP A 43 -5.71 31.16 29.21
C TRP A 43 -5.26 32.47 28.56
N PRO A 44 -3.98 32.85 28.70
CA PRO A 44 -3.41 33.97 27.95
C PRO A 44 -3.60 33.79 26.44
N ALA A 45 -3.86 34.89 25.72
CA ALA A 45 -4.15 34.85 24.28
C ALA A 45 -3.06 34.13 23.46
N GLU A 46 -1.79 34.28 23.85
CA GLU A 46 -0.68 33.60 23.19
C GLU A 46 -0.71 32.07 23.39
N ALA A 47 -1.12 31.61 24.58
CA ALA A 47 -1.29 30.18 24.86
C ALA A 47 -2.49 29.61 24.08
N GLN A 48 -3.59 30.36 23.98
CA GLN A 48 -4.73 29.97 23.14
C GLN A 48 -4.33 29.81 21.67
N ALA A 49 -3.56 30.75 21.14
CA ALA A 49 -3.09 30.69 19.76
C ALA A 49 -2.18 29.47 19.52
N ARG A 50 -1.22 29.20 20.42
CA ARG A 50 -0.36 28.02 20.34
C ARG A 50 -1.16 26.72 20.42
N TYR A 51 -2.14 26.65 21.32
CA TYR A 51 -3.01 25.48 21.44
C TYR A 51 -3.79 25.23 20.15
N ARG A 52 -4.40 26.27 19.56
CA ARG A 52 -5.14 26.14 18.29
C ARG A 52 -4.25 25.71 17.13
N ALA A 53 -3.03 26.23 17.05
CA ALA A 53 -2.05 25.83 16.03
C ALA A 53 -1.65 24.35 16.19
N ALA A 54 -1.28 23.94 17.41
CA ALA A 54 -1.01 22.54 17.72
C ALA A 54 -2.23 21.65 17.41
N LYS A 55 -3.44 22.14 17.69
CA LYS A 55 -4.68 21.44 17.38
C LYS A 55 -4.92 21.23 15.90
N GLN A 56 -4.54 22.19 15.08
CA GLN A 56 -4.61 22.00 13.65
C GLN A 56 -3.61 20.94 13.18
N GLU A 57 -2.34 21.06 13.58
CA GLU A 57 -1.26 20.16 13.15
C GLU A 57 -1.55 18.70 13.53
N TRP A 58 -2.00 18.46 14.76
CA TRP A 58 -2.30 17.11 15.23
C TRP A 58 -3.50 16.49 14.48
N THR A 59 -4.43 17.32 14.02
CA THR A 59 -5.68 16.89 13.37
C THR A 59 -5.34 16.46 11.96
N GLU A 60 -4.52 17.26 11.27
CA GLU A 60 -3.98 16.94 9.96
C GLU A 60 -3.11 15.67 9.99
N ALA A 61 -2.34 15.45 11.05
CA ALA A 61 -1.58 14.22 11.22
C ALA A 61 -2.49 12.99 11.37
N LEU A 62 -3.48 13.06 12.27
CA LEU A 62 -4.45 11.97 12.50
C LEU A 62 -5.36 11.70 11.31
N ALA A 63 -5.62 12.69 10.46
CA ALA A 63 -6.40 12.51 9.24
C ALA A 63 -5.60 11.78 8.15
N ARG A 64 -4.27 11.97 8.11
CA ARG A 64 -3.38 11.33 7.12
C ARG A 64 -3.03 9.89 7.47
N MET A 65 -2.92 9.55 8.76
CA MET A 65 -2.50 8.21 9.21
C MET A 65 -3.29 7.05 8.59
N PRO A 66 -4.63 7.05 8.54
CA PRO A 66 -5.38 5.95 7.91
C PRO A 66 -5.01 5.74 6.44
N GLN A 67 -4.92 6.83 5.68
CA GLN A 67 -4.56 6.76 4.25
C GLN A 67 -3.15 6.21 4.03
N CYS A 68 -2.21 6.53 4.93
CA CYS A 68 -0.87 5.98 4.87
C CYS A 68 -0.85 4.47 5.17
N LEU A 69 -1.68 4.01 6.11
CA LEU A 69 -1.80 2.59 6.46
C LEU A 69 -2.46 1.81 5.32
N ASP A 70 -3.51 2.35 4.70
CA ASP A 70 -4.18 1.74 3.54
C ASP A 70 -3.21 1.57 2.37
N ARG A 71 -2.43 2.62 2.03
CA ARG A 71 -1.39 2.54 1.00
C ARG A 71 -0.30 1.52 1.31
N ALA A 72 0.04 1.34 2.59
CA ALA A 72 1.01 0.33 2.98
C ALA A 72 0.45 -1.08 2.77
N ARG A 73 -0.84 -1.30 3.09
CA ARG A 73 -1.54 -2.55 2.82
C ARG A 73 -1.58 -2.87 1.33
N ASP A 74 -2.00 -1.92 0.50
CA ASP A 74 -2.03 -2.08 -0.96
C ASP A 74 -0.65 -2.48 -1.51
N ALA A 75 0.41 -1.83 -1.04
CA ALA A 75 1.77 -2.15 -1.46
C ALA A 75 2.20 -3.58 -1.06
N PHE A 76 1.83 -4.05 0.14
CA PHE A 76 2.13 -5.42 0.55
C PHE A 76 1.35 -6.45 -0.26
N GLU A 77 0.07 -6.19 -0.56
CA GLU A 77 -0.75 -7.04 -1.42
C GLU A 77 -0.19 -7.15 -2.84
N GLU A 78 0.27 -6.05 -3.43
CA GLU A 78 0.91 -6.04 -4.75
C GLU A 78 2.21 -6.88 -4.77
N ILE A 79 3.04 -6.77 -3.73
CA ILE A 79 4.28 -7.57 -3.61
C ILE A 79 3.94 -9.06 -3.43
N ALA A 80 2.93 -9.39 -2.63
CA ALA A 80 2.48 -10.76 -2.42
C ALA A 80 1.90 -11.38 -3.71
N GLY A 81 1.09 -10.62 -4.46
CA GLY A 81 0.49 -11.06 -5.73
C GLY A 81 1.49 -11.18 -6.88
N SER A 82 2.52 -10.33 -6.93
CA SER A 82 3.58 -10.37 -7.95
C SER A 82 4.59 -11.50 -7.76
N SER A 83 4.60 -12.19 -6.61
CA SER A 83 5.45 -13.36 -6.34
C SER A 83 4.86 -14.72 -6.76
N GLY A 84 3.71 -14.76 -7.45
CA GLY A 84 3.18 -16.00 -8.03
C GLY A 84 4.00 -16.49 -9.23
N PRO A 85 4.30 -17.81 -9.38
CA PRO A 85 5.05 -18.31 -10.51
C PRO A 85 4.15 -18.33 -11.77
N GLY A 86 4.18 -17.24 -12.55
CA GLY A 86 3.27 -17.10 -13.69
C GLY A 86 3.70 -16.04 -14.69
N GLY A 87 4.97 -16.05 -15.10
CA GLY A 87 5.49 -15.15 -16.13
C GLY A 87 6.52 -15.79 -17.05
N GLY A 88 6.45 -17.11 -17.25
CA GLY A 88 7.16 -17.73 -18.37
C GLY A 88 6.32 -17.59 -19.64
N PRO A 89 6.86 -17.10 -20.78
CA PRO A 89 6.15 -17.20 -22.04
C PRO A 89 5.89 -18.70 -22.30
N GLY A 90 4.61 -19.07 -22.35
CA GLY A 90 4.21 -20.45 -22.63
C GLY A 90 4.80 -20.90 -23.97
N PRO A 91 5.23 -22.17 -24.11
CA PRO A 91 5.74 -22.67 -25.37
C PRO A 91 4.64 -22.58 -26.42
N ASP A 92 4.94 -21.87 -27.50
CA ASP A 92 4.10 -21.78 -28.70
C ASP A 92 3.91 -23.19 -29.27
N PRO A 93 2.67 -23.75 -29.28
CA PRO A 93 2.43 -25.09 -29.79
C PRO A 93 2.44 -25.17 -31.33
N GLY A 94 2.83 -24.10 -32.03
CA GLY A 94 2.76 -24.01 -33.49
C GLY A 94 3.97 -24.53 -34.27
N ARG A 95 5.01 -25.10 -33.65
CA ARG A 95 6.23 -25.50 -34.37
C ARG A 95 6.55 -27.00 -34.28
N THR A 96 5.71 -27.81 -34.90
CA THR A 96 6.10 -29.13 -35.41
C THR A 96 5.73 -29.22 -36.89
N GLY A 97 6.74 -29.45 -37.75
CA GLY A 97 6.60 -29.55 -39.20
C GLY A 97 5.81 -30.78 -39.67
N PRO A 98 5.75 -31.02 -40.99
CA PRO A 98 6.90 -31.69 -41.60
C PRO A 98 7.26 -31.23 -43.02
N GLU A 99 8.55 -31.44 -43.32
CA GLU A 99 9.13 -31.80 -44.60
C GLU A 99 8.13 -32.36 -45.64
N SER A 100 8.06 -31.76 -46.83
CA SER A 100 7.62 -32.42 -48.04
C SER A 100 8.12 -31.68 -49.29
N GLY A 101 9.01 -32.34 -50.03
CA GLY A 101 9.04 -32.27 -51.49
C GLY A 101 9.91 -31.19 -52.15
N ARG A 102 11.20 -31.50 -52.34
CA ARG A 102 11.82 -31.32 -53.68
C ARG A 102 11.29 -32.46 -54.56
N PRO A 103 11.07 -32.27 -55.88
CA PRO A 103 12.21 -32.01 -56.77
C PRO A 103 11.94 -31.17 -58.05
N ASP A 104 13.05 -30.78 -58.65
CA ASP A 104 13.35 -30.64 -60.09
C ASP A 104 12.67 -29.57 -60.98
N GLY A 105 13.51 -28.92 -61.80
CA GLY A 105 13.10 -28.05 -62.90
C GLY A 105 13.93 -26.78 -63.06
N GLY A 106 15.16 -26.88 -63.58
CA GLY A 106 15.88 -25.72 -64.16
C GLY A 106 15.40 -25.42 -65.60
N PRO A 107 16.18 -24.73 -66.45
CA PRO A 107 16.93 -23.48 -66.26
C PRO A 107 16.43 -22.40 -67.25
N GLY A 108 16.84 -21.15 -67.08
CA GLY A 108 16.53 -20.08 -68.06
C GLY A 108 17.42 -18.86 -67.91
N SER A 109 18.50 -18.84 -68.68
CA SER A 109 19.37 -17.69 -68.89
C SER A 109 18.65 -16.57 -69.64
N GLY A 110 18.98 -15.32 -69.30
CA GLY A 110 18.65 -14.09 -70.03
C GLY A 110 19.52 -12.95 -69.56
#